data_AF-A0A6G6WM24-F1
#
_entry.id   AF-A0A6G6WM24-F1
#
_cell.length_a   1.000
_cell.length_b   1.000
_cell.length_c   1.000
_cell.angle_alpha   90.00
_cell.angle_beta   90.00
_cell.angle_gamma   90.00
#
_symmetry.space_group_name_H-M   'P 1'
#
loop_
_entity.id
_entity.type
_entity.pdbx_description
1 polymer ?
#
loop_
_entity_poly.entity_id
_entity_poly.type
_entity_poly.pdbx_seq_one_letter_code
_entity_poly.pdbx_strand_id
1 'polypeptide(L)'
;MGRPGRRTPRVCRRLAGPVEHRFDDVPVTSSEDGAITLDEGLARFDCTIYNEVEAGDHTIVILQLHAVEHTDTSLPLVFHRSAFGSLSEPA
;
A
#
# COMPACT_ATOMS: atom_id res chain seq x y z
N MET A 1 4.50 -11.38 23.55
CA MET A 1 3.72 -11.94 22.44
C MET A 1 3.01 -10.78 21.74
N GLY A 2 3.70 -10.11 20.81
CA GLY A 2 3.19 -8.90 20.14
C GLY A 2 2.04 -9.26 19.21
N ARG A 3 0.96 -8.47 19.23
CA ARG A 3 -0.18 -8.65 18.33
C ARG A 3 0.32 -8.49 16.88
N PRO A 4 -0.07 -9.35 15.92
CA PRO A 4 0.26 -9.13 14.52
C PRO A 4 -0.23 -7.75 14.09
N GLY A 5 0.62 -7.03 13.33
CA GLY A 5 0.39 -5.65 12.91
C GLY A 5 -1.01 -5.47 12.33
N ARG A 6 -1.84 -4.67 12.99
CA ARG A 6 -3.24 -4.45 12.57
C ARG A 6 -3.24 -3.54 11.34
N ARG A 7 -3.08 -4.12 10.15
CA ARG A 7 -3.45 -3.45 8.89
C ARG A 7 -4.87 -2.93 9.01
N THR A 8 -4.99 -1.62 9.11
CA THR A 8 -6.25 -1.03 9.52
C THR A 8 -6.94 -0.42 8.29
N PRO A 9 -8.20 -0.80 8.02
CA PRO A 9 -9.08 -0.09 7.09
C PRO A 9 -9.07 1.44 7.24
N ARG A 10 -8.70 1.93 8.44
CA ARG A 10 -8.49 3.34 8.74
C ARG A 10 -7.40 3.98 7.88
N VAL A 11 -6.24 3.34 7.69
CA VAL A 11 -5.12 3.89 6.91
C VAL A 11 -5.52 4.02 5.44
N CYS A 12 -6.13 2.99 4.85
CA CYS A 12 -6.62 3.08 3.47
C CYS A 12 -7.64 4.21 3.28
N ARG A 13 -8.58 4.38 4.21
CA ARG A 13 -9.55 5.50 4.16
C ARG A 13 -8.86 6.86 4.30
N ARG A 14 -7.84 6.97 5.15
CA ARG A 14 -7.07 8.21 5.32
C ARG A 14 -6.30 8.56 4.05
N LEU A 15 -5.63 7.60 3.43
CA LEU A 15 -4.88 7.76 2.18
C LEU A 15 -5.80 8.16 0.99
N ALA A 16 -7.07 7.77 1.03
CA ALA A 16 -8.08 8.19 0.05
C ALA A 16 -8.73 9.56 0.36
N GLY A 17 -8.39 10.18 1.50
CA GLY A 17 -8.92 11.46 1.96
C GLY A 17 -8.16 12.69 1.43
N PRO A 18 -8.34 13.85 2.10
CA PRO A 18 -7.67 15.11 1.77
C PRO A 18 -6.14 14.96 1.76
N VAL A 19 -5.48 15.52 0.74
CA VAL A 19 -4.06 15.31 0.45
C VAL A 19 -3.17 15.70 1.64
N GLU A 20 -3.50 16.82 2.27
CA GLU A 20 -2.80 17.42 3.41
C GLU A 20 -2.79 16.53 4.66
N HIS A 21 -3.72 15.57 4.77
CA HIS A 21 -3.93 14.75 5.97
C HIS A 21 -3.72 13.25 5.74
N ARG A 22 -3.26 12.85 4.55
CA ARG A 22 -3.14 11.43 4.15
C ARG A 22 -2.18 10.65 5.03
N PHE A 23 -1.10 11.29 5.45
CA PHE A 23 -0.01 10.66 6.20
C PHE A 23 0.02 11.02 7.68
N ASP A 24 -0.94 11.79 8.17
CA ASP A 24 -1.07 12.12 9.60
C ASP A 24 -1.20 10.83 10.42
N ASP A 25 -0.28 10.66 11.38
CA ASP A 25 -0.17 9.49 12.24
C ASP A 25 -0.05 8.15 11.48
N VAL A 26 0.52 8.17 10.27
CA VAL A 26 0.84 6.96 9.49
C VAL A 26 2.35 6.74 9.51
N PRO A 27 2.85 5.64 10.11
CA PRO A 27 4.26 5.30 10.06
C PRO A 27 4.71 5.06 8.61
N VAL A 28 5.73 5.81 8.19
CA VAL A 28 6.28 5.77 6.84
C VAL A 28 7.80 5.85 6.83
N THR A 29 8.37 5.24 5.81
CA THR A 29 9.80 5.33 5.49
C THR A 29 9.98 6.05 4.14
N SER A 30 10.89 7.02 4.12
CA SER A 30 11.32 7.72 2.90
C SER A 30 12.57 7.08 2.32
N SER A 31 12.58 6.81 1.00
CA SER A 31 13.81 6.48 0.28
C SER A 31 14.71 7.71 0.11
N GLU A 32 15.97 7.48 -0.29
CA GLU A 32 16.92 8.55 -0.61
C GLU A 32 16.40 9.45 -1.75
N ASP A 33 15.66 8.88 -2.70
CA ASP A 33 15.04 9.59 -3.82
C ASP A 33 13.68 10.22 -3.47
N GLY A 34 13.27 10.15 -2.20
CA GLY A 34 12.07 10.82 -1.69
C GLY A 34 10.75 10.04 -1.85
N ALA A 35 10.80 8.79 -2.31
CA ALA A 35 9.61 7.94 -2.34
C ALA A 35 9.17 7.57 -0.92
N ILE A 36 7.86 7.60 -0.66
CA ILE A 36 7.29 7.29 0.65
C ILE A 36 6.62 5.91 0.63
N THR A 37 6.96 5.07 1.59
CA THR A 37 6.39 3.73 1.76
C THR A 37 5.82 3.55 3.16
N LEU A 38 4.83 2.67 3.31
CA LEU A 38 4.22 2.37 4.61
C LEU A 38 5.06 1.33 5.36
N ASP A 39 5.36 1.59 6.64
CA ASP A 39 6.15 0.66 7.45
C ASP A 39 5.40 -0.65 7.70
N GLU A 40 4.09 -0.56 7.92
CA GLU A 40 3.18 -1.70 8.14
C GLU A 40 2.62 -2.28 6.82
N GLY A 41 3.19 -1.90 5.67
CA GLY A 41 2.85 -2.47 4.37
C GLY A 41 3.23 -3.95 4.29
N LEU A 42 2.39 -4.76 3.65
CA LEU A 42 2.68 -6.19 3.42
C LEU A 42 3.93 -6.36 2.54
N ALA A 43 4.05 -5.51 1.53
CA ALA A 43 5.21 -5.41 0.67
C ALA A 43 5.49 -3.93 0.39
N ARG A 44 6.77 -3.59 0.25
CA ARG A 44 7.23 -2.29 -0.26
C ARG A 44 8.00 -2.53 -1.57
N PHE A 45 7.75 -1.64 -2.52
CA PHE A 45 8.36 -1.67 -3.83
C PHE A 45 9.12 -0.37 -4.04
N ASP A 46 10.43 -0.46 -4.19
CA ASP A 46 11.23 0.62 -4.73
C ASP A 46 11.19 0.53 -6.25
N CYS A 47 10.75 1.59 -6.91
CA CYS A 47 10.46 1.56 -8.33
C CYS A 47 10.41 2.94 -8.98
N THR A 48 10.60 2.96 -10.28
CA THR A 48 10.43 4.15 -11.12
C THR A 48 9.37 3.91 -12.20
N ILE A 49 8.79 4.99 -12.72
CA ILE A 49 7.89 4.92 -13.87
C ILE A 49 8.68 4.42 -15.08
N TYR A 50 8.25 3.29 -15.63
CA TYR A 50 8.78 2.72 -16.87
C TYR A 50 7.97 3.18 -18.08
N ASN A 51 6.64 3.17 -17.93
CA ASN A 51 5.73 3.59 -18.99
C ASN A 51 4.37 4.03 -18.42
N GLU A 52 3.66 4.87 -19.18
CA GLU A 52 2.29 5.28 -18.90
C GLU A 52 1.42 4.99 -20.13
N VAL A 53 0.27 4.36 -19.93
CA VAL A 53 -0.67 4.01 -20.99
C VAL A 53 -2.02 4.64 -20.70
N GLU A 54 -2.51 5.48 -21.61
CA GLU A 54 -3.86 6.04 -21.53
C GLU A 54 -4.93 4.94 -21.63
N ALA A 55 -5.87 4.94 -20.69
CA ALA A 55 -6.92 3.93 -20.58
C ALA A 55 -8.27 4.59 -20.26
N GLY A 56 -8.69 5.55 -21.09
CA GLY A 56 -9.94 6.29 -20.94
C GLY A 56 -9.81 7.38 -19.87
N ASP A 57 -10.54 7.23 -18.77
CA ASP A 57 -10.51 8.15 -17.61
C ASP A 57 -9.39 7.81 -16.60
N HIS A 58 -8.55 6.82 -16.91
CA HIS A 58 -7.41 6.40 -16.09
C HIS A 58 -6.13 6.30 -16.92
N THR A 59 -4.99 6.35 -16.20
CA THR A 59 -3.67 5.99 -16.73
C THR A 59 -3.20 4.70 -16.08
N ILE A 60 -2.81 3.71 -16.89
CA ILE A 60 -2.09 2.54 -16.40
C ILE A 60 -0.62 2.93 -16.28
N VAL A 61 -0.12 3.01 -15.05
CA VAL A 61 1.31 3.28 -14.78
C VAL A 61 2.04 1.95 -14.62
N ILE A 62 2.99 1.68 -15.51
CA ILE A 62 3.87 0.51 -15.46
C ILE A 62 5.15 0.91 -14.74
N LEU A 63 5.50 0.18 -13.68
CA LEU A 63 6.63 0.48 -12.81
C LEU A 63 7.77 -0.52 -13.02
N GLN A 64 9.00 -0.04 -13.10
CA GLN A 64 10.21 -0.86 -13.06
C GLN A 64 10.67 -1.01 -11.62
N LEU A 65 10.77 -2.25 -11.14
CA LEU A 65 11.24 -2.55 -9.77
C LEU A 65 12.77 -2.48 -9.68
N HIS A 66 13.25 -1.81 -8.64
CA HIS A 66 14.66 -1.76 -8.24
C HIS A 66 14.93 -2.64 -7.03
N ALA A 67 13.99 -2.64 -6.07
CA ALA A 67 14.02 -3.50 -4.89
C ALA A 67 12.62 -3.88 -4.42
N VAL A 68 12.54 -4.99 -3.71
CA VAL A 68 11.31 -5.48 -3.07
C VAL A 68 11.63 -5.87 -1.64
N GLU A 69 10.84 -5.35 -0.70
CA GLU A 69 10.89 -5.75 0.69
C GLU A 69 9.58 -6.40 1.11
N HIS A 70 9.67 -7.59 1.69
CA HIS A 70 8.54 -8.28 2.31
C HIS A 70 8.66 -8.14 3.82
N THR A 71 7.76 -7.39 4.44
CA THR A 71 7.87 -7.03 5.86
C THR A 71 7.13 -8.00 6.77
N ASP A 72 6.13 -8.75 6.25
CA ASP A 72 5.26 -9.61 7.05
C ASP A 72 4.71 -10.79 6.23
N THR A 73 4.44 -11.93 6.88
CA THR A 73 3.78 -13.11 6.29
C THR A 73 2.26 -13.13 6.54
N SER A 74 1.68 -12.07 7.08
CA SER A 74 0.26 -12.00 7.42
C SER A 74 -0.65 -11.75 6.21
N LEU A 75 -1.93 -12.13 6.33
CA LEU A 75 -2.90 -12.13 5.21
C LEU A 75 -3.27 -10.74 4.69
N PRO A 76 -3.32 -10.49 3.37
CA PRO A 76 -3.57 -9.15 2.83
C PRO A 76 -4.92 -8.56 3.25
N LEU A 77 -4.97 -7.22 3.27
CA LEU A 77 -6.23 -6.49 3.37
C LEU A 77 -6.93 -6.50 2.01
N VAL A 78 -8.21 -6.86 1.97
CA VAL A 78 -8.99 -6.95 0.75
C VAL A 78 -10.05 -5.86 0.75
N PHE A 79 -10.21 -5.14 -0.37
CA PHE A 79 -11.33 -4.24 -0.60
C PHE A 79 -12.29 -4.86 -1.62
N HIS A 80 -13.52 -5.14 -1.21
CA HIS A 80 -14.53 -5.79 -2.05
C HIS A 80 -15.92 -5.26 -1.68
N ARG A 81 -16.73 -4.93 -2.69
CA ARG A 81 -18.09 -4.36 -2.52
C ARG A 81 -18.12 -3.17 -1.54
N SER A 82 -17.16 -2.26 -1.68
CA SER A 82 -17.00 -1.07 -0.84
C SER A 82 -16.71 -1.35 0.64
N ALA A 83 -16.32 -2.58 0.99
CA ALA A 83 -15.98 -3.00 2.35
C ALA A 83 -14.56 -3.56 2.42
N PHE A 84 -13.94 -3.44 3.60
CA PHE A 84 -12.65 -4.05 3.89
C PHE A 84 -12.83 -5.40 4.57
N GLY A 85 -12.07 -6.40 4.14
CA GLY A 85 -12.01 -7.74 4.71
C GLY A 85 -10.60 -8.32 4.69
N SER A 86 -10.50 -9.59 5.04
CA SER A 86 -9.26 -10.38 4.97
C SER A 86 -9.52 -11.66 4.20
N LEU A 87 -8.45 -12.24 3.63
CA LEU A 87 -8.54 -13.60 3.10
C LEU A 87 -8.75 -14.60 4.26
N SER A 88 -9.38 -15.72 3.95
CA SER A 88 -9.41 -16.93 4.78
C SER A 88 -8.64 -18.02 4.06
N GLU A 89 -8.05 -18.95 4.81
CA GLU A 89 -7.55 -20.17 4.19
C GLU A 89 -8.72 -20.94 3.54
N PRO A 90 -8.51 -21.54 2.36
CA PRO A 90 -9.50 -22.45 1.80
C PRO A 90 -9.73 -23.62 2.78
N ALA A 91 -10.97 -24.11 2.83
CA ALA A 91 -11.37 -25.23 3.67
C ALA A 91 -10.74 -26.56 3.25
#